data_AF-A0A2N2QHE7-F1
#
_entry.id   AF-A0A2N2QHE7-F1
#
_cell.length_a   1.000
_cell.length_b   1.000
_cell.length_c   1.000
_cell.angle_alpha   90.00
_cell.angle_beta   90.00
_cell.angle_gamma   90.00
#
_symmetry.space_group_name_H-M   'P 1'
#
loop_
_entity.id
_entity.type
_entity.pdbx_description
1 polymer ?
#
loop_
_entity_poly.entity_id
_entity_poly.type
_entity_poly.pdbx_seq_one_letter_code
_entity_poly.pdbx_strand_id
1 'polypeptide(L)'
;MATVKCRMTSRPLAEDTFGDRFALETLPLPRRADGYAVQTLGSDLLLDRNSGEFLPVRSPSLHALFDTFDAAREAAQAWLERHGVSPAEHQLAIVPSAFDDLLERHVLIYGQLEDHP
;
A
#
# COMPACT_ATOMS: atom_id res chain seq x y z
N MET A 1 -24.71 -16.29 29.49
CA MET A 1 -24.15 -15.21 28.63
C MET A 1 -22.68 -15.52 28.43
N ALA A 2 -22.31 -16.09 27.27
CA ALA A 2 -20.92 -16.44 26.99
C ALA A 2 -20.31 -15.32 26.15
N THR A 3 -19.38 -14.58 26.75
CA THR A 3 -18.57 -13.58 26.06
C THR A 3 -17.62 -14.31 25.11
N VAL A 4 -17.90 -14.24 23.80
CA VAL A 4 -16.95 -14.65 22.77
C VAL A 4 -15.77 -13.69 22.84
N LYS A 5 -14.71 -14.13 23.52
CA LYS A 5 -13.39 -13.51 23.46
C LYS A 5 -12.79 -13.94 22.13
N CYS A 6 -12.97 -13.12 21.09
CA CYS A 6 -12.28 -13.30 19.82
C CYS A 6 -10.78 -13.38 20.09
N ARG A 7 -10.23 -14.59 20.08
CA ARG A 7 -8.79 -14.79 19.97
C ARG A 7 -8.43 -14.38 18.55
N MET A 8 -7.88 -13.19 18.39
CA MET A 8 -7.10 -12.85 17.19
C MET A 8 -5.87 -13.75 17.20
N THR A 9 -6.02 -14.99 16.72
CA THR A 9 -4.89 -15.75 16.21
C THR A 9 -4.44 -15.00 14.97
N SER A 10 -3.45 -14.11 15.13
CA SER A 10 -2.77 -13.43 14.05
C SER A 10 -2.09 -14.49 13.19
N ARG A 11 -2.81 -15.01 12.20
CA ARG A 11 -2.20 -15.83 11.18
C ARG A 11 -1.17 -14.93 10.51
N PRO A 12 0.12 -15.32 10.43
CA PRO A 12 1.09 -14.50 9.73
C PRO A 12 0.57 -14.28 8.32
N LEU A 13 0.52 -13.02 7.91
CA LEU A 13 0.16 -12.64 6.56
C LEU A 13 1.17 -13.30 5.62
N ALA A 14 0.69 -13.86 4.51
CA ALA A 14 1.59 -14.35 3.47
C ALA A 14 2.50 -13.19 3.02
N GLU A 15 3.74 -13.46 2.64
CA GLU A 15 4.69 -12.42 2.27
C GLU A 15 4.20 -11.59 1.06
N ASP A 16 3.43 -12.26 0.20
CA ASP A 16 2.75 -11.79 -1.01
C ASP A 16 1.34 -11.19 -0.75
N THR A 17 0.89 -11.04 0.49
CA THR A 17 -0.47 -10.58 0.83
C THR A 17 -0.81 -9.23 0.17
N PHE A 18 0.15 -8.31 0.10
CA PHE A 18 -0.03 -6.98 -0.51
C PHE A 18 0.66 -6.84 -1.88
N GLY A 19 1.04 -7.96 -2.49
CA GLY A 19 1.93 -8.05 -3.64
C GLY A 19 3.32 -8.56 -3.27
N ASP A 20 4.07 -8.98 -4.29
CA ASP A 20 5.46 -9.43 -4.13
C ASP A 20 6.36 -8.30 -3.62
N ARG A 21 7.36 -8.68 -2.82
CA ARG A 21 8.39 -7.75 -2.36
C ARG A 21 9.29 -7.37 -3.54
N PHE A 22 9.35 -6.08 -3.86
CA PHE A 22 10.23 -5.55 -4.92
C PHE A 22 11.14 -4.43 -4.40
N ALA A 23 12.32 -4.31 -5.01
CA ALA A 23 13.21 -3.18 -4.80
C ALA A 23 13.02 -2.16 -5.94
N LEU A 24 12.81 -0.88 -5.60
CA LEU A 24 12.56 0.18 -6.58
C LEU A 24 13.72 0.34 -7.58
N GLU A 25 14.94 0.06 -7.14
CA GLU A 25 16.17 0.13 -7.92
C GLU A 25 16.33 -0.99 -8.95
N THR A 26 15.67 -2.14 -8.75
CA THR A 26 15.75 -3.29 -9.67
C THR A 26 14.58 -3.35 -10.65
N LEU A 27 13.56 -2.52 -10.45
CA LEU A 27 12.38 -2.53 -11.31
C LEU A 27 12.65 -1.76 -12.61
N PRO A 28 12.28 -2.30 -13.78
CA PRO A 28 12.35 -1.60 -15.06
C PRO A 28 11.22 -0.56 -15.15
N LEU A 29 11.25 0.45 -14.28
CA LEU A 29 10.23 1.48 -14.25
C LEU A 29 10.51 2.53 -15.32
N PRO A 30 9.48 3.02 -16.02
CA PRO A 30 9.63 4.11 -16.99
C PRO A 30 10.05 5.43 -16.32
N ARG A 31 9.89 5.54 -15.01
CA ARG A 31 10.25 6.69 -14.18
C ARG A 31 10.79 6.20 -12.83
N ARG A 32 11.71 6.94 -12.23
CA ARG A 32 12.22 6.64 -10.89
C ARG A 32 11.08 6.73 -9.88
N ALA A 33 10.92 5.69 -9.07
CA ALA A 33 10.07 5.73 -7.88
C ALA A 33 10.87 6.33 -6.72
N ASP A 34 10.22 7.18 -5.92
CA ASP A 34 10.81 7.76 -4.71
C ASP A 34 10.45 6.96 -3.46
N GLY A 35 9.44 6.08 -3.54
CA GLY A 35 9.03 5.24 -2.43
C GLY A 35 7.94 4.24 -2.79
N TYR A 36 7.34 3.71 -1.74
CA TYR A 36 6.25 2.74 -1.78
C TYR A 36 4.97 3.42 -1.31
N ALA A 37 3.84 3.09 -1.93
CA ALA A 37 2.52 3.56 -1.49
C ALA A 37 1.56 2.37 -1.32
N VAL A 38 0.64 2.46 -0.36
CA VAL A 38 -0.43 1.47 -0.20
C VAL A 38 -1.67 1.99 -0.90
N GLN A 39 -2.17 1.27 -1.89
CA GLN A 39 -3.33 1.63 -2.69
C GLN A 39 -4.49 0.67 -2.44
N THR A 40 -5.72 1.19 -2.49
CA THR A 40 -6.91 0.36 -2.65
C THR A 40 -7.13 0.01 -4.13
N LEU A 41 -7.02 -1.27 -4.48
CA LEU A 41 -7.28 -1.82 -5.81
C LEU A 41 -8.66 -1.41 -6.32
N GLY A 42 -8.71 -0.96 -7.57
CA GLY A 42 -9.94 -0.46 -8.20
C GLY A 42 -10.35 0.95 -7.75
N SER A 43 -9.52 1.64 -6.97
CA SER A 43 -9.73 3.04 -6.56
C SER A 43 -8.44 3.87 -6.67
N ASP A 44 -8.59 5.19 -6.76
CA ASP A 44 -7.49 6.15 -6.73
C ASP A 44 -7.12 6.62 -5.31
N LEU A 45 -7.38 5.76 -4.32
CA LEU A 45 -7.13 6.05 -2.91
C LEU A 45 -5.80 5.46 -2.45
N LEU A 46 -5.00 6.27 -1.75
CA LEU A 46 -3.74 5.88 -1.14
C LEU A 46 -3.79 6.07 0.37
N LEU A 47 -3.13 5.17 1.10
CA LEU A 47 -2.99 5.27 2.54
C LEU A 47 -2.05 6.43 2.88
N ASP A 48 -2.58 7.42 3.57
CA ASP A 48 -1.81 8.52 4.11
C ASP A 48 -1.05 8.07 5.36
N ARG A 49 0.28 8.26 5.37
CA ARG A 49 1.14 7.82 6.47
C ARG A 49 0.93 8.62 7.76
N ASN A 50 0.37 9.83 7.68
CA ASN A 50 0.24 10.74 8.81
C ASN A 50 -1.07 10.49 9.58
N SER A 51 -2.18 10.39 8.86
CA SER A 51 -3.51 10.16 9.40
C SER A 51 -3.86 8.68 9.52
N GLY A 52 -3.21 7.83 8.72
CA GLY A 52 -3.56 6.41 8.63
C GLY A 52 -4.89 6.17 7.93
N GLU A 53 -5.37 7.13 7.14
CA GLU A 53 -6.62 7.10 6.37
C GLU A 53 -6.35 7.02 4.87
N PHE A 54 -7.32 6.54 4.09
CA PHE A 54 -7.22 6.53 2.64
C PHE A 54 -7.66 7.87 2.05
N LEU A 55 -6.75 8.54 1.35
CA LEU A 55 -7.01 9.81 0.68
C LEU A 55 -6.86 9.67 -0.84
N PRO A 56 -7.60 10.47 -1.64
CA PRO A 56 -7.42 10.49 -3.09
C PRO A 56 -5.98 10.86 -3.46
N VAL A 57 -5.43 10.20 -4.48
CA VAL A 57 -4.08 10.44 -5.02
C VAL A 57 -3.83 11.91 -5.40
N ARG A 58 -4.90 12.63 -5.75
CA ARG A 58 -4.90 14.06 -6.11
C ARG A 58 -4.99 15.00 -4.91
N SER A 59 -5.08 14.47 -3.69
CA SER A 59 -5.18 15.30 -2.49
C SER A 59 -3.82 15.96 -2.22
N PRO A 60 -3.74 17.30 -2.10
CA PRO A 60 -2.48 18.00 -1.89
C PRO A 60 -1.88 17.74 -0.50
N SER A 61 -2.72 17.34 0.47
CA SER A 61 -2.32 16.98 1.83
C SER A 61 -1.94 15.50 1.98
N LEU A 62 -1.94 14.73 0.89
CA LEU A 62 -1.62 13.31 0.95
C LEU A 62 -0.11 13.11 1.13
N HIS A 63 0.25 12.28 2.09
CA HIS A 63 1.60 11.78 2.30
C HIS A 63 1.59 10.25 2.24
N ALA A 64 1.53 9.70 1.02
CA ALA A 64 1.46 8.26 0.80
C ALA A 64 2.82 7.57 0.54
N LEU A 65 3.94 8.32 0.58
CA LEU A 65 5.27 7.76 0.33
C LEU A 65 5.90 7.19 1.60
N PHE A 66 6.15 5.88 1.55
CA PHE A 66 6.91 5.12 2.52
C PHE A 66 8.31 4.83 1.96
N ASP A 67 9.32 4.96 2.82
CA ASP A 67 10.74 4.80 2.44
C ASP A 67 11.11 3.34 2.12
N THR A 68 10.35 2.37 2.64
CA THR A 68 10.60 0.94 2.44
C THR A 68 9.29 0.17 2.25
N PHE A 69 9.37 -0.98 1.56
CA PHE A 69 8.24 -1.90 1.41
C PHE A 69 7.70 -2.37 2.77
N ASP A 70 8.59 -2.67 3.72
CA ASP A 70 8.20 -3.10 5.06
C ASP A 70 7.41 -2.01 5.80
N ALA A 71 7.81 -0.73 5.69
CA ALA A 71 7.06 0.37 6.30
C ALA A 71 5.65 0.52 5.68
N ALA A 72 5.52 0.37 4.36
CA ALA A 72 4.22 0.36 3.69
C ALA A 72 3.36 -0.84 4.15
N ARG A 73 3.97 -2.02 4.28
CA ARG A 73 3.31 -3.24 4.76
C ARG A 73 2.81 -3.08 6.19
N GLU A 74 3.63 -2.55 7.09
CA GLU A 74 3.23 -2.30 8.49
C GLU A 74 2.07 -1.31 8.56
N ALA A 75 2.07 -0.24 7.75
CA ALA A 75 0.98 0.71 7.71
C ALA A 75 -0.32 0.07 7.19
N ALA A 76 -0.24 -0.76 6.15
CA ALA A 76 -1.39 -1.50 5.63
C ALA A 76 -1.95 -2.49 6.67
N GLN A 77 -1.08 -3.21 7.37
CA GLN A 77 -1.44 -4.11 8.47
C GLN A 77 -2.17 -3.37 9.59
N ALA A 78 -1.60 -2.25 10.05
CA ALA A 78 -2.22 -1.42 11.08
C ALA A 78 -3.60 -0.88 10.66
N TRP A 79 -3.79 -0.58 9.37
CA TRP A 79 -5.09 -0.18 8.84
C TRP A 79 -6.11 -1.32 8.90
N LEU A 80 -5.73 -2.54 8.47
CA LEU A 80 -6.60 -3.72 8.53
C LEU A 80 -7.01 -4.08 9.95
N GLU A 81 -6.05 -4.06 10.88
CA GLU A 81 -6.31 -4.35 12.30
C GLU A 81 -7.29 -3.34 12.90
N ARG A 82 -7.14 -2.05 12.55
CA ARG A 82 -8.01 -0.97 13.03
C ARG A 82 -9.44 -1.09 12.51
N HIS A 83 -9.62 -1.57 11.28
CA HIS A 83 -10.92 -1.69 10.63
C HIS A 83 -11.54 -3.08 10.75
N GLY A 84 -10.82 -4.05 11.30
CA GLY A 84 -11.28 -5.45 11.42
C GLY A 84 -11.47 -6.13 10.07
N VAL A 85 -10.78 -5.68 9.03
CA VAL A 85 -10.88 -6.25 7.68
C VAL A 85 -9.99 -7.50 7.61
N SER A 86 -10.57 -8.60 7.12
CA SER A 86 -9.81 -9.82 6.91
C SER A 86 -8.76 -9.59 5.84
N PRO A 87 -7.50 -9.97 6.09
CA PRO A 87 -6.45 -9.79 5.10
C PRO A 87 -6.64 -10.61 3.82
N ALA A 88 -7.39 -11.72 3.89
CA ALA A 88 -7.72 -12.50 2.71
C ALA A 88 -8.77 -11.84 1.80
N GLU A 89 -9.48 -10.82 2.32
CA GLU A 89 -10.54 -10.11 1.61
C GLU A 89 -10.15 -8.65 1.31
N HIS A 90 -8.94 -8.24 1.72
CA HIS A 90 -8.52 -6.87 1.54
C HIS A 90 -8.26 -6.57 0.06
N GLN A 91 -8.57 -5.35 -0.35
CA GLN A 91 -8.26 -4.85 -1.68
C GLN A 91 -7.02 -3.95 -1.66
N LEU A 92 -6.09 -4.16 -0.73
CA LEU A 92 -4.89 -3.33 -0.59
C LEU A 92 -3.72 -3.90 -1.39
N ALA A 93 -2.96 -3.04 -2.06
CA ALA A 93 -1.73 -3.39 -2.77
C ALA A 93 -0.63 -2.36 -2.48
N ILE A 94 0.60 -2.83 -2.33
CA ILE A 94 1.77 -1.95 -2.24
C ILE A 94 2.32 -1.74 -3.65
N VAL A 95 2.41 -0.48 -4.06
CA VAL A 95 2.83 -0.09 -5.41
C VAL A 95 4.01 0.88 -5.35
N PRO A 96 4.89 0.89 -6.36
CA PRO A 96 5.89 1.93 -6.50
C PRO A 96 5.20 3.28 -6.75
N SER A 97 5.64 4.31 -6.04
CA SER A 97 5.10 5.66 -6.22
C SER A 97 6.21 6.70 -6.15
N ALA A 98 5.95 7.84 -6.76
CA ALA A 98 6.80 9.03 -6.72
C ALA A 98 5.91 10.24 -6.43
N PHE A 99 6.51 11.29 -5.87
CA PHE A 99 5.84 12.58 -5.78
C PHE A 99 6.30 13.44 -6.96
N ASP A 100 5.35 13.95 -7.73
CA ASP A 100 5.66 14.83 -8.85
C ASP A 100 5.62 16.27 -8.34
N ASP A 101 6.80 16.86 -8.11
CA ASP A 101 6.95 18.23 -7.62
C ASP A 101 6.40 19.29 -8.59
N LEU A 102 6.28 18.98 -9.89
CA LEU A 102 5.73 19.90 -10.88
C LEU A 102 4.20 19.91 -10.86
N LEU A 103 3.60 18.76 -10.53
CA LEU A 103 2.15 18.56 -10.49
C LEU A 103 1.58 18.55 -9.07
N GLU A 104 2.45 18.72 -8.07
CA GLU A 104 2.19 18.71 -6.61
C GLU A 104 1.29 17.55 -6.17
N ARG A 105 1.56 16.35 -6.70
CA ARG A 105 0.73 15.16 -6.42
C ARG A 105 1.51 13.86 -6.47
N HIS A 106 0.95 12.84 -5.83
CA HIS A 106 1.46 11.48 -5.94
C HIS A 106 1.19 10.91 -7.34
N VAL A 107 2.18 10.22 -7.88
CA VAL A 107 2.09 9.49 -9.14
C VAL A 107 2.34 8.03 -8.83
N LEU A 108 1.36 7.20 -9.18
CA LEU A 108 1.49 5.76 -9.10
C LEU A 108 2.28 5.29 -10.32
N ILE A 109 3.40 4.63 -10.06
CA ILE A 109 4.23 4.09 -11.11
C ILE A 109 3.85 2.64 -11.28
N TYR A 110 2.86 2.41 -12.12
CA TYR A 110 2.57 1.07 -12.59
C TYR A 110 3.70 0.68 -13.56
N GLY A 111 4.62 -0.17 -13.09
CA GLY A 111 5.44 -0.93 -14.00
C GLY A 111 4.52 -1.80 -14.84
N GLN A 112 4.71 -1.81 -16.16
CA GLN A 112 4.22 -2.94 -16.95
C GLN A 112 4.96 -4.16 -16.38
N LEU A 113 4.30 -4.96 -15.55
CA LEU A 113 4.73 -6.35 -15.38
C LEU A 113 4.56 -6.94 -16.78
N GLU A 114 5.65 -6.98 -17.53
CA GLU A 114 5.67 -7.71 -18.79
C GLU A 114 5.23 -9.14 -18.45
N ASP A 115 4.02 -9.49 -18.88
CA ASP A 115 3.54 -10.86 -18.92
C ASP A 115 4.51 -11.59 -19.84
N HIS A 116 5.52 -12.26 -19.26
CA HIS A 116 6.47 -13.02 -20.06
C HIS A 116 5.73 -14.26 -20.58
N PRO A 117 5.65 -14.45 -21.91
CA PRO A 117 4.83 -15.47 -22.56
C PRO A 117 5.31 -16.91 -22.30
#